data_AF-A0AAN6GIK9-F1
#
_entry.id   AF-A0AAN6GIK9-F1
#
_cell.length_a   1.000
_cell.length_b   1.000
_cell.length_c   1.000
_cell.angle_alpha   90.00
_cell.angle_beta   90.00
_cell.angle_gamma   90.00
#
_symmetry.space_group_name_H-M   'P 1'
#
loop_
_entity.id
_entity.type
_entity.pdbx_description
1 polymer ?
#
loop_
_entity_poly.entity_id
_entity_poly.type
_entity_poly.pdbx_seq_one_letter_code
_entity_poly.pdbx_strand_id
1 'polypeptide(L)'
;MAAPLYTTASGQLWHAGKILVATVGLPARGKTHLAHALERYLRWLGVKSAVLSLGDYRRRVIGSAEALPKDYFADEGRSESTESLRQSIQNGFDQTVADFFNFGGQVVIYDANNSTQRRRYAIRERFGKMGVSVMFMESICTDQSIVDANVRSVKISSPDYTNWDPEKAVEDFHARIRGHEKYYEPIEAPSFPYIKIINVGQQIIVNNIQGYLQSRIVFFLMNIHNKQRTIYFARAGEALIEHLYKADADLSSLGWSYADRLAEYVDELRHRKHGSNSGEDPPRTVADFDRRSSVATQIGNAAADRKGPHGDMSSPAALSAAAAAAAARASDTYSRRPSAVPPGTEGTSGADPYALGSGSTPTGPVIRSSDSSVSRHDENYEPRSLEIWTSARRRSSHTAWPFAERGYRVIERPQLSEMNPGIVDGMSAEEIKSRFPDEWEKKQKEPYSHRFPRAESYHDLSVRLEPIIFELERVKNDVLIIVQSSVLRCLLAYLQGRKAHEIPLISVHEGELFECAPTAYGVKTIRHEFWDPIREREERDKRFFQREQEDAEAEAEAQHEIASLSTKMDAVGTA
;
A
#
# COMPACT_ATOMS: atom_id res chain seq x y z
N MET A 1 -6.92 18.37 -12.68
CA MET A 1 -8.20 17.63 -12.71
C MET A 1 -7.90 16.19 -13.07
N ALA A 2 -7.97 15.27 -12.11
CA ALA A 2 -7.75 13.84 -12.38
C ALA A 2 -9.05 13.25 -12.96
N ALA A 3 -8.98 12.74 -14.18
CA ALA A 3 -10.10 12.06 -14.83
C ALA A 3 -10.42 10.74 -14.09
N PRO A 4 -11.70 10.35 -14.00
CA PRO A 4 -12.09 9.06 -13.43
C PRO A 4 -11.50 7.92 -14.28
N LEU A 5 -10.75 7.01 -13.65
CA LEU A 5 -10.19 5.83 -14.32
C LEU A 5 -11.29 4.76 -14.41
N TYR A 6 -12.10 4.83 -15.47
CA TYR A 6 -13.19 3.92 -15.79
C TYR A 6 -12.72 2.47 -16.05
N THR A 7 -13.42 1.49 -15.50
CA THR A 7 -13.63 0.20 -16.17
C THR A 7 -14.66 0.40 -17.26
N THR A 8 -14.26 0.33 -18.54
CA THR A 8 -15.25 0.23 -19.62
C THR A 8 -15.75 -1.19 -19.78
N ALA A 9 -16.84 -1.38 -20.52
CA ALA A 9 -17.45 -2.69 -20.78
C ALA A 9 -16.47 -3.75 -21.35
N SER A 10 -15.31 -3.32 -21.87
CA SER A 10 -14.19 -4.17 -22.32
C SER A 10 -13.21 -4.61 -21.21
N GLY A 11 -13.34 -4.10 -19.99
CA GLY A 11 -12.37 -4.32 -18.90
C GLY A 11 -10.97 -3.73 -19.16
N GLN A 12 -10.82 -2.92 -20.20
CA GLN A 12 -9.59 -2.23 -20.55
C GLN A 12 -9.77 -0.74 -20.26
N LEU A 13 -9.01 -0.21 -19.31
CA LEU A 13 -8.80 1.24 -19.19
C LEU A 13 -8.44 1.77 -20.58
N TRP A 14 -9.26 2.66 -21.14
CA TRP A 14 -8.98 3.30 -22.42
C TRP A 14 -7.53 3.79 -22.38
N HIS A 15 -6.69 3.26 -23.27
CA HIS A 15 -5.28 3.60 -23.49
C HIS A 15 -4.18 2.90 -22.66
N ALA A 16 -4.46 1.91 -21.80
CA ALA A 16 -3.36 1.22 -21.09
C ALA A 16 -2.59 0.20 -21.95
N GLY A 17 -3.25 -0.45 -22.92
CA GLY A 17 -2.68 -1.56 -23.68
C GLY A 17 -2.25 -2.73 -22.78
N LYS A 18 -1.50 -3.69 -23.35
CA LYS A 18 -0.80 -4.72 -22.59
C LYS A 18 0.62 -4.22 -22.32
N ILE A 19 1.07 -4.19 -21.07
CA ILE A 19 2.41 -3.72 -20.70
C ILE A 19 3.18 -4.83 -20.00
N LEU A 20 4.43 -5.04 -20.40
CA LEU A 20 5.37 -5.88 -19.68
C LEU A 20 6.50 -5.00 -19.13
N VAL A 21 6.65 -4.99 -17.81
CA VAL A 21 7.74 -4.31 -17.10
C VAL A 21 8.78 -5.35 -16.72
N ALA A 22 9.88 -5.43 -17.46
CA ALA A 22 10.97 -6.37 -17.17
C ALA A 22 11.98 -5.77 -16.22
N THR A 23 12.20 -6.41 -15.07
CA THR A 23 13.23 -5.97 -14.12
C THR A 23 14.62 -6.29 -14.68
N VAL A 24 15.58 -5.40 -14.43
CA VAL A 24 16.98 -5.52 -14.86
C VAL A 24 17.90 -5.17 -13.69
N GLY A 25 18.98 -5.91 -13.54
CA GLY A 25 20.05 -5.58 -12.60
C GLY A 25 20.54 -6.79 -11.81
N LEU A 26 21.60 -6.57 -11.06
CA LEU A 26 22.26 -7.61 -10.26
C LEU A 26 21.37 -8.13 -9.11
N PRO A 27 21.65 -9.33 -8.58
CA PRO A 27 21.00 -9.82 -7.36
C PRO A 27 21.14 -8.85 -6.18
N ALA A 28 20.20 -8.89 -5.23
CA ALA A 28 20.16 -8.02 -4.04
C ALA A 28 20.13 -6.49 -4.29
N ARG A 29 19.77 -6.04 -5.50
CA ARG A 29 19.57 -4.62 -5.83
C ARG A 29 18.11 -4.15 -5.65
N GLY A 30 17.29 -4.82 -4.84
CA GLY A 30 15.92 -4.37 -4.53
C GLY A 30 14.85 -4.58 -5.61
N LYS A 31 15.16 -5.29 -6.71
CA LYS A 31 14.23 -5.52 -7.85
C LYS A 31 12.88 -6.11 -7.42
N THR A 32 12.90 -7.17 -6.62
CA THR A 32 11.68 -7.87 -6.16
C THR A 32 10.83 -6.98 -5.25
N HIS A 33 11.45 -6.16 -4.39
CA HIS A 33 10.72 -5.18 -3.58
C HIS A 33 10.03 -4.14 -4.46
N LEU A 34 10.73 -3.59 -5.45
CA LEU A 34 10.15 -2.65 -6.43
C LEU A 34 9.02 -3.30 -7.23
N ALA A 35 9.18 -4.56 -7.65
CA ALA A 35 8.18 -5.30 -8.41
C ALA A 35 6.87 -5.44 -7.63
N HIS A 36 6.92 -5.89 -6.37
CA HIS A 36 5.73 -6.03 -5.54
C HIS A 36 5.13 -4.70 -5.10
N ALA A 37 5.95 -3.68 -4.81
CA ALA A 37 5.44 -2.34 -4.54
C ALA A 37 4.66 -1.80 -5.74
N LEU A 38 5.21 -1.96 -6.95
CA LEU A 38 4.57 -1.56 -8.18
C LEU A 38 3.27 -2.33 -8.43
N GLU A 39 3.27 -3.63 -8.18
CA GLU A 39 2.07 -4.47 -8.30
C GLU A 39 0.95 -4.03 -7.36
N ARG A 40 1.24 -3.74 -6.09
CA ARG A 40 0.25 -3.23 -5.12
C ARG A 40 -0.38 -1.94 -5.62
N TYR A 41 0.43 -1.01 -6.09
CA TYR A 41 -0.05 0.25 -6.65
C TYR A 41 -0.86 0.07 -7.94
N LEU A 42 -0.44 -0.80 -8.87
CA LEU A 42 -1.22 -1.08 -10.07
C LEU A 42 -2.58 -1.74 -9.74
N ARG A 43 -2.61 -2.67 -8.78
CA ARG A 43 -3.87 -3.26 -8.29
C ARG A 43 -4.77 -2.23 -7.66
N TRP A 44 -4.21 -1.28 -6.90
CA TRP A 44 -4.93 -0.16 -6.32
C TRP A 44 -5.61 0.72 -7.38
N LEU A 45 -4.92 0.98 -8.50
CA LEU A 45 -5.49 1.67 -9.65
C LEU A 45 -6.58 0.86 -10.39
N GLY A 46 -6.86 -0.37 -9.96
CA GLY A 46 -7.79 -1.28 -10.64
C GLY A 46 -7.20 -1.96 -11.89
N VAL A 47 -5.89 -1.87 -12.09
CA VAL A 47 -5.21 -2.52 -13.23
C VAL A 47 -5.02 -4.00 -12.92
N LYS A 48 -5.39 -4.87 -13.87
CA LYS A 48 -5.14 -6.31 -13.77
C LYS A 48 -3.64 -6.61 -13.91
N SER A 49 -2.93 -6.65 -12.78
CA SER A 49 -1.48 -6.85 -12.73
C SER A 49 -1.02 -8.05 -11.91
N ALA A 50 0.12 -8.61 -12.32
CA ALA A 50 0.80 -9.69 -11.62
C ALA A 50 2.33 -9.55 -11.68
N VAL A 51 3.02 -9.83 -10.57
CA VAL A 51 4.45 -10.14 -10.56
C VAL A 51 4.64 -11.61 -10.89
N LEU A 52 5.41 -11.88 -11.94
CA LEU A 52 5.83 -13.23 -12.30
C LEU A 52 7.34 -13.30 -12.14
N SER A 53 7.81 -14.15 -11.21
CA SER A 53 9.24 -14.33 -10.95
C SER A 53 9.76 -15.61 -11.60
N LEU A 54 10.84 -15.48 -12.37
CA LEU A 54 11.53 -16.64 -12.94
C LEU A 54 12.09 -17.56 -11.84
N GLY A 55 12.52 -16.98 -10.72
CA GLY A 55 13.02 -17.73 -9.57
C GLY A 55 11.93 -18.59 -8.92
N ASP A 56 10.73 -18.03 -8.72
CA ASP A 56 9.58 -18.77 -8.16
C ASP A 56 9.08 -19.85 -9.12
N TYR A 57 9.06 -19.53 -10.42
CA TYR A 57 8.69 -20.51 -11.44
C TYR A 57 9.66 -21.70 -11.44
N ARG A 58 10.98 -21.44 -11.41
CA ARG A 58 12.00 -22.49 -11.28
C ARG A 58 11.75 -23.35 -10.05
N ARG A 59 11.56 -22.73 -8.86
CA ARG A 59 11.32 -23.45 -7.60
C ARG A 59 10.07 -24.34 -7.66
N ARG A 60 9.01 -23.89 -8.33
CA ARG A 60 7.79 -24.68 -8.50
C ARG A 60 7.98 -25.88 -9.44
N VAL A 61 8.81 -25.75 -10.47
CA VAL A 61 9.05 -26.81 -11.46
C VAL A 61 10.09 -27.84 -10.99
N ILE A 62 11.21 -27.37 -10.43
CA ILE A 62 12.32 -28.24 -9.99
C ILE A 62 12.13 -28.72 -8.53
N GLY A 63 11.51 -27.91 -7.67
CA GLY A 63 11.43 -28.18 -6.24
C GLY A 63 12.57 -27.53 -5.44
N SER A 64 13.11 -28.27 -4.47
CA SER A 64 14.11 -27.78 -3.50
C SER A 64 15.49 -27.52 -4.13
N ALA A 65 16.36 -26.84 -3.38
CA ALA A 65 17.73 -26.56 -3.80
C ALA A 65 18.56 -27.83 -4.06
N GLU A 66 18.20 -28.96 -3.44
CA GLU A 66 18.88 -30.25 -3.58
C GLU A 66 18.61 -30.92 -4.94
N ALA A 67 17.47 -30.61 -5.57
CA ALA A 67 17.09 -31.11 -6.88
C ALA A 67 17.74 -30.32 -8.03
N LEU A 68 18.47 -29.25 -7.73
CA LEU A 68 19.17 -28.46 -8.73
C LEU A 68 20.49 -29.14 -9.15
N PRO A 69 20.79 -29.20 -10.45
CA PRO A 69 22.13 -29.54 -10.91
C PRO A 69 23.18 -28.66 -10.24
N LYS A 70 24.32 -29.23 -9.83
CA LYS A 70 25.39 -28.47 -9.14
C LYS A 70 25.94 -27.32 -9.98
N ASP A 71 25.89 -27.45 -11.30
CA ASP A 71 26.30 -26.46 -12.29
C ASP A 71 25.17 -25.51 -12.70
N TYR A 72 23.96 -25.61 -12.12
CA TYR A 72 22.79 -24.83 -12.54
C TYR A 72 23.02 -23.32 -12.47
N PHE A 73 23.78 -22.87 -11.46
CA PHE A 73 24.17 -21.47 -11.27
C PHE A 73 25.61 -21.18 -11.68
N ALA A 74 26.36 -22.15 -12.21
CA ALA A 74 27.73 -21.91 -12.68
C ALA A 74 27.71 -20.86 -13.79
N ASP A 75 28.71 -19.99 -13.87
CA ASP A 75 28.77 -18.93 -14.89
C ASP A 75 29.13 -19.49 -16.27
N GLU A 76 30.07 -20.44 -16.31
CA GLU A 76 30.58 -21.14 -17.49
C GLU A 76 30.69 -22.64 -17.21
N GLY A 77 30.89 -23.45 -18.26
CA GLY A 77 31.10 -24.89 -18.12
C GLY A 77 29.85 -25.67 -17.69
N ARG A 78 28.65 -25.13 -17.96
CA ARG A 78 27.39 -25.86 -17.73
C ARG A 78 27.29 -27.04 -18.69
N SER A 79 26.80 -28.16 -18.18
CA SER A 79 26.44 -29.32 -18.99
C SER A 79 25.29 -29.01 -19.95
N GLU A 80 25.25 -29.72 -21.08
CA GLU A 80 24.20 -29.57 -22.09
C GLU A 80 22.80 -29.88 -21.53
N SER A 81 22.71 -30.82 -20.59
CA SER A 81 21.48 -31.13 -19.86
C SER A 81 21.01 -29.96 -18.99
N THR A 82 21.93 -29.30 -18.28
CA THR A 82 21.63 -28.12 -17.46
C THR A 82 21.17 -26.94 -18.33
N GLU A 83 21.80 -26.71 -19.48
CA GLU A 83 21.39 -25.64 -20.40
C GLU A 83 19.99 -25.92 -21.00
N SER A 84 19.74 -27.16 -21.41
CA SER A 84 18.43 -27.60 -21.91
C SER A 84 17.33 -27.43 -20.84
N LEU A 85 17.62 -27.77 -19.59
CA LEU A 85 16.71 -27.59 -18.46
C LEU A 85 16.39 -26.11 -18.22
N ARG A 86 17.41 -25.24 -18.22
CA ARG A 86 17.25 -23.78 -18.06
C ARG A 86 16.40 -23.20 -19.19
N GLN A 87 16.63 -23.63 -20.43
CA GLN A 87 15.85 -23.21 -21.58
C GLN A 87 14.38 -23.66 -21.47
N SER A 88 14.12 -24.90 -21.03
CA SER A 88 12.76 -25.41 -20.79
C SER A 88 12.02 -24.58 -19.74
N ILE A 89 12.67 -24.28 -18.61
CA ILE A 89 12.12 -23.44 -17.53
C ILE A 89 11.82 -22.03 -18.04
N GLN A 90 12.74 -21.46 -18.81
CA GLN A 90 12.57 -20.14 -19.39
C GLN A 90 11.39 -20.09 -20.37
N ASN A 91 11.24 -21.13 -21.20
CA ASN A 91 10.14 -21.24 -22.15
C ASN A 91 8.79 -21.37 -21.44
N GLY A 92 8.70 -22.22 -20.41
CA GLY A 92 7.49 -22.39 -19.61
C GLY A 92 7.13 -21.12 -18.81
N PHE A 93 8.13 -20.40 -18.30
CA PHE A 93 7.93 -19.11 -17.65
C PHE A 93 7.38 -18.06 -18.61
N ASP A 94 8.00 -17.90 -19.79
CA ASP A 94 7.53 -16.96 -20.80
C ASP A 94 6.12 -17.33 -21.32
N GLN A 95 5.78 -18.64 -21.36
CA GLN A 95 4.43 -19.09 -21.67
C GLN A 95 3.43 -18.66 -20.60
N THR A 96 3.79 -18.78 -19.31
CA THR A 96 2.95 -18.30 -18.20
C THR A 96 2.68 -16.79 -18.31
N VAL A 97 3.68 -16.01 -18.72
CA VAL A 97 3.52 -14.57 -19.00
C VAL A 97 2.56 -14.32 -20.16
N ALA A 98 2.72 -15.08 -21.26
CA ALA A 98 1.85 -14.98 -22.43
C ALA A 98 0.39 -15.32 -22.08
N ASP A 99 0.18 -16.40 -21.31
CA ASP A 99 -1.14 -16.86 -20.88
C ASP A 99 -1.85 -15.80 -20.04
N PHE A 100 -1.16 -15.12 -19.13
CA PHE A 100 -1.73 -14.02 -18.35
C PHE A 100 -2.34 -12.92 -19.24
N PHE A 101 -1.63 -12.53 -20.31
CA PHE A 101 -2.15 -11.55 -21.27
C PHE A 101 -3.28 -12.10 -22.14
N ASN A 102 -3.29 -13.40 -22.41
CA ASN A 102 -4.36 -14.07 -23.17
C ASN A 102 -5.66 -14.16 -22.35
N PHE A 103 -5.55 -14.33 -21.02
CA PHE A 103 -6.69 -14.34 -20.09
C PHE A 103 -7.13 -12.93 -19.63
N GLY A 104 -6.77 -11.88 -20.39
CA GLY A 104 -7.24 -10.51 -20.15
C GLY A 104 -6.48 -9.75 -19.07
N GLY A 105 -5.29 -10.21 -18.68
CA GLY A 105 -4.34 -9.43 -17.88
C GLY A 105 -3.80 -8.22 -18.63
N GLN A 106 -3.46 -7.15 -17.91
CA GLN A 106 -3.04 -5.87 -18.49
C GLN A 106 -1.56 -5.57 -18.28
N VAL A 107 -1.03 -5.83 -17.07
CA VAL A 107 0.37 -5.54 -16.75
C VAL A 107 1.06 -6.75 -16.12
N VAL A 108 2.18 -7.17 -16.68
CA VAL A 108 3.06 -8.16 -16.05
C VAL A 108 4.33 -7.47 -15.60
N ILE A 109 4.70 -7.65 -14.34
CA ILE A 109 6.05 -7.36 -13.87
C ILE A 109 6.86 -8.66 -14.01
N TYR A 110 7.71 -8.70 -15.02
CA TYR A 110 8.61 -9.82 -15.30
C TYR A 110 9.82 -9.68 -14.38
N ASP A 111 9.85 -10.43 -13.27
CA ASP A 111 10.93 -10.37 -12.28
C ASP A 111 12.04 -11.40 -12.59
N ALA A 112 13.16 -10.90 -13.12
CA ALA A 112 14.39 -11.66 -13.33
C ALA A 112 15.61 -10.72 -13.39
N ASN A 113 16.82 -11.25 -13.53
CA ASN A 113 18.02 -10.41 -13.62
C ASN A 113 18.13 -9.68 -14.96
N ASN A 114 17.73 -10.32 -16.07
CA ASN A 114 17.77 -9.79 -17.44
C ASN A 114 19.04 -8.99 -17.76
N SER A 115 20.19 -9.49 -17.30
CA SER A 115 21.46 -8.77 -17.19
C SER A 115 22.12 -8.49 -18.53
N THR A 116 21.86 -9.30 -19.56
CA THR A 116 22.46 -9.16 -20.90
C THR A 116 21.52 -8.47 -21.88
N GLN A 117 22.09 -7.72 -22.82
CA GLN A 117 21.39 -7.05 -23.90
C GLN A 117 20.64 -8.08 -24.76
N ARG A 118 21.31 -9.18 -25.14
CA ARG A 118 20.69 -10.26 -25.94
C ARG A 118 19.37 -10.76 -25.33
N ARG A 119 19.32 -10.96 -24.00
CA ARG A 119 18.10 -11.40 -23.31
C ARG A 119 16.99 -10.35 -23.39
N ARG A 120 17.33 -9.07 -23.21
CA ARG A 120 16.37 -7.96 -23.27
C ARG A 120 15.76 -7.81 -24.68
N TYR A 121 16.56 -7.95 -25.73
CA TYR A 121 16.07 -7.96 -27.11
C TYR A 121 15.11 -9.14 -27.36
N ALA A 122 15.45 -10.34 -26.90
CA ALA A 122 14.60 -11.52 -27.05
C ALA A 122 13.24 -11.37 -26.36
N ILE A 123 13.21 -10.81 -25.14
CA ILE A 123 11.96 -10.52 -24.41
C ILE A 123 11.10 -9.53 -25.22
N ARG A 124 11.70 -8.43 -25.68
CA ARG A 124 10.98 -7.43 -26.47
C ARG A 124 10.42 -8.02 -27.75
N GLU A 125 11.21 -8.78 -28.49
CA GLU A 125 10.77 -9.36 -29.76
C GLU A 125 9.60 -10.32 -29.54
N ARG A 126 9.72 -11.22 -28.56
CA ARG A 126 8.69 -12.22 -28.24
C ARG A 126 7.36 -11.56 -27.89
N PHE A 127 7.35 -10.68 -26.90
CA PHE A 127 6.11 -10.08 -26.40
C PHE A 127 5.62 -8.91 -27.30
N GLY A 128 6.53 -8.24 -28.00
CA GLY A 128 6.19 -7.23 -29.00
C GLY A 128 5.38 -7.81 -30.17
N LYS A 129 5.71 -9.02 -30.63
CA LYS A 129 4.90 -9.75 -31.64
C LYS A 129 3.47 -10.05 -31.16
N MET A 130 3.24 -10.08 -29.85
CA MET A 130 1.91 -10.26 -29.24
C MET A 130 1.15 -8.94 -29.02
N GLY A 131 1.70 -7.80 -29.49
CA GLY A 131 1.13 -6.47 -29.24
C GLY A 131 1.30 -5.99 -27.80
N VAL A 132 2.25 -6.56 -27.05
CA VAL A 132 2.57 -6.11 -25.68
C VAL A 132 3.66 -5.05 -25.73
N SER A 133 3.40 -3.90 -25.09
CA SER A 133 4.37 -2.83 -24.92
C SER A 133 5.38 -3.21 -23.82
N VAL A 134 6.64 -3.39 -24.21
CA VAL A 134 7.71 -3.79 -23.27
C VAL A 134 8.49 -2.56 -22.80
N MET A 135 8.63 -2.42 -21.48
CA MET A 135 9.51 -1.45 -20.84
C MET A 135 10.43 -2.14 -19.83
N PHE A 136 11.60 -1.55 -19.56
CA PHE A 136 12.57 -2.09 -18.60
C PHE A 136 12.64 -1.23 -17.33
N MET A 137 12.73 -1.90 -16.18
CA MET A 137 12.98 -1.27 -14.88
C MET A 137 14.33 -1.77 -14.36
N GLU A 138 15.37 -0.96 -14.54
CA GLU A 138 16.72 -1.28 -14.09
C GLU A 138 16.98 -0.72 -12.69
N SER A 139 17.41 -1.59 -11.77
CA SER A 139 17.80 -1.19 -10.42
C SER A 139 19.30 -1.34 -10.23
N ILE A 140 19.98 -0.21 -9.99
CA ILE A 140 21.43 -0.13 -9.77
C ILE A 140 21.64 0.35 -8.34
N CYS A 141 22.45 -0.37 -7.58
CA CYS A 141 22.86 0.05 -6.24
C CYS A 141 24.36 -0.20 -6.10
N THR A 142 25.12 0.88 -5.95
CA THR A 142 26.57 0.85 -5.70
C THR A 142 26.90 1.00 -4.22
N ASP A 143 25.93 1.42 -3.40
CA ASP A 143 26.09 1.49 -1.95
C ASP A 143 26.12 0.09 -1.34
N GLN A 144 27.27 -0.30 -0.81
CA GLN A 144 27.50 -1.62 -0.25
C GLN A 144 26.65 -1.87 1.01
N SER A 145 26.37 -0.85 1.82
CA SER A 145 25.58 -1.00 3.04
C SER A 145 24.14 -1.45 2.73
N ILE A 146 23.56 -0.88 1.66
CA ILE A 146 22.22 -1.24 1.18
C ILE A 146 22.19 -2.65 0.62
N VAL A 147 23.28 -3.04 -0.05
CA VAL A 147 23.42 -4.37 -0.65
C VAL A 147 23.51 -5.41 0.44
N ASP A 148 24.37 -5.21 1.43
CA ASP A 148 24.56 -6.11 2.55
C ASP A 148 23.27 -6.24 3.36
N ALA A 149 22.57 -5.12 3.61
CA ALA A 149 21.26 -5.13 4.25
C ALA A 149 20.24 -5.95 3.45
N ASN A 150 20.16 -5.78 2.13
CA ASN A 150 19.26 -6.54 1.26
C ASN A 150 19.60 -8.04 1.21
N VAL A 151 20.89 -8.40 1.18
CA VAL A 151 21.35 -9.79 1.21
C VAL A 151 20.88 -10.44 2.51
N ARG A 152 21.11 -9.77 3.64
CA ARG A 152 20.70 -10.26 4.96
C ARG A 152 19.18 -10.37 5.10
N SER A 153 18.43 -9.34 4.70
CA SER A 153 16.99 -9.28 4.97
C SER A 153 16.13 -10.12 4.01
N VAL A 154 16.53 -10.27 2.74
CA VAL A 154 15.68 -10.86 1.69
C VAL A 154 16.10 -12.28 1.32
N LYS A 155 17.36 -12.65 1.55
CA LYS A 155 17.92 -13.89 1.01
C LYS A 155 18.35 -14.92 2.05
N ILE A 156 18.61 -14.52 3.30
CA ILE A 156 18.70 -15.49 4.41
C ILE A 156 17.35 -16.19 4.63
N SER A 157 16.24 -15.47 4.45
CA SER A 157 14.88 -16.02 4.47
C SER A 157 14.43 -16.68 3.15
N SER A 158 15.32 -16.77 2.15
CA SER A 158 14.99 -17.40 0.87
C SER A 158 14.88 -18.92 1.06
N PRO A 159 13.92 -19.59 0.40
CA PRO A 159 13.81 -21.06 0.40
C PRO A 159 15.07 -21.78 -0.09
N ASP A 160 15.92 -21.07 -0.85
CA ASP A 160 17.18 -21.58 -1.38
C ASP A 160 18.26 -21.74 -0.26
N TYR A 161 18.09 -21.13 0.92
CA TYR A 161 19.06 -21.10 2.02
C TYR A 161 18.50 -21.57 3.38
N THR A 162 17.31 -22.19 3.42
CA THR A 162 16.58 -22.56 4.65
C THR A 162 17.39 -23.34 5.68
N ASN A 163 18.40 -24.10 5.26
CA ASN A 163 19.26 -24.93 6.12
C ASN A 163 20.73 -24.51 6.10
N TRP A 164 21.03 -23.33 5.55
CA TRP A 164 22.39 -22.83 5.50
C TRP A 164 22.69 -22.01 6.74
N ASP A 165 23.95 -22.06 7.15
CA ASP A 165 24.52 -21.12 8.10
C ASP A 165 24.41 -19.68 7.53
N PRO A 166 23.91 -18.69 8.30
CA PRO A 166 23.64 -17.34 7.78
C PRO A 166 24.87 -16.68 7.15
N GLU A 167 26.04 -16.84 7.76
CA GLU A 167 27.30 -16.27 7.33
C GLU A 167 27.76 -16.93 6.02
N LYS A 168 27.70 -18.27 5.92
CA LYS A 168 27.98 -18.98 4.67
C LYS A 168 26.99 -18.66 3.55
N ALA A 169 25.72 -18.44 3.88
CA ALA A 169 24.71 -18.03 2.91
C ALA A 169 25.01 -16.64 2.34
N VAL A 170 25.45 -15.71 3.19
CA VAL A 170 25.89 -14.36 2.76
C VAL A 170 27.12 -14.47 1.85
N GLU A 171 28.13 -15.26 2.22
CA GLU A 171 29.35 -15.47 1.43
C GLU A 171 29.06 -16.05 0.03
N ASP A 172 28.28 -17.14 -0.03
CA ASP A 172 27.83 -17.75 -1.30
C ASP A 172 27.07 -16.73 -2.15
N PHE A 173 26.21 -15.92 -1.52
CA PHE A 173 25.45 -14.91 -2.25
C PHE A 173 26.33 -13.81 -2.84
N HIS A 174 27.34 -13.34 -2.09
CA HIS A 174 28.32 -12.39 -2.63
C HIS A 174 29.12 -13.01 -3.78
N ALA A 175 29.46 -14.30 -3.71
CA ALA A 175 30.10 -15.00 -4.82
C ALA A 175 29.21 -15.02 -6.07
N ARG A 176 27.90 -15.26 -5.93
CA ARG A 176 26.94 -15.19 -7.03
C ARG A 176 26.83 -13.78 -7.62
N ILE A 177 26.84 -12.74 -6.79
CA ILE A 177 26.83 -11.35 -7.28
C ILE A 177 28.06 -11.11 -8.16
N ARG A 178 29.26 -11.48 -7.68
CA ARG A 178 30.52 -11.34 -8.45
C ARG A 178 30.50 -12.12 -9.76
N GLY A 179 29.88 -13.29 -9.78
CA GLY A 179 29.69 -14.07 -11.02
C GLY A 179 28.83 -13.33 -12.04
N HIS A 180 27.69 -12.80 -11.58
CA HIS A 180 26.78 -12.02 -12.42
C HIS A 180 27.37 -10.68 -12.92
N GLU A 181 28.26 -10.06 -12.14
CA GLU A 181 28.91 -8.79 -12.51
C GLU A 181 29.74 -8.90 -13.80
N LYS A 182 30.37 -10.06 -14.05
CA LYS A 182 31.22 -10.28 -15.24
C LYS A 182 30.48 -10.12 -16.57
N TYR A 183 29.18 -10.45 -16.58
CA TYR A 183 28.35 -10.45 -17.79
C TYR A 183 27.20 -9.45 -17.71
N TYR A 184 27.22 -8.57 -16.71
CA TYR A 184 26.18 -7.56 -16.57
C TYR A 184 26.42 -6.43 -17.55
N GLU A 185 25.45 -6.19 -18.42
CA GLU A 185 25.47 -5.13 -19.42
C GLU A 185 24.37 -4.12 -19.05
N PRO A 186 24.73 -2.99 -18.40
CA PRO A 186 23.79 -1.91 -18.09
C PRO A 186 23.08 -1.38 -19.34
N ILE A 187 21.90 -0.76 -19.17
CA ILE A 187 21.15 -0.24 -20.34
C ILE A 187 21.76 1.09 -20.82
N GLU A 188 22.75 1.11 -21.70
CA GLU A 188 23.38 2.38 -22.13
C GLU A 188 22.71 3.07 -23.33
N ALA A 189 22.03 2.33 -24.20
CA ALA A 189 21.47 2.83 -25.45
C ALA A 189 19.93 3.04 -25.41
N PRO A 190 19.37 4.07 -26.10
CA PRO A 190 17.95 4.43 -26.06
C PRO A 190 17.03 3.54 -26.91
N SER A 191 17.37 2.27 -27.15
CA SER A 191 16.58 1.41 -28.05
C SER A 191 15.19 1.08 -27.51
N PHE A 192 14.98 1.15 -26.18
CA PHE A 192 13.74 0.73 -25.52
C PHE A 192 13.22 1.75 -24.48
N PRO A 193 11.91 1.74 -24.19
CA PRO A 193 11.36 2.41 -23.02
C PRO A 193 11.98 1.84 -21.74
N TYR A 194 12.60 2.67 -20.91
CA TYR A 194 13.14 2.21 -19.63
C TYR A 194 13.12 3.28 -18.54
N ILE A 195 13.18 2.80 -17.31
CA ILE A 195 13.52 3.58 -16.12
C ILE A 195 14.73 2.92 -15.46
N LYS A 196 15.74 3.72 -15.10
CA LYS A 196 16.82 3.31 -14.21
C LYS A 196 16.66 3.99 -12.87
N ILE A 197 16.77 3.22 -11.81
CA ILE A 197 16.73 3.67 -10.42
C ILE A 197 18.12 3.40 -9.84
N ILE A 198 18.88 4.46 -9.60
CA ILE A 198 20.26 4.39 -9.13
C ILE A 198 20.28 4.79 -7.65
N ASN A 199 20.91 3.94 -6.83
CA ASN A 199 21.05 4.10 -5.38
C ASN A 199 19.73 4.45 -4.69
N VAL A 200 18.71 3.62 -4.94
CA VAL A 200 17.38 3.73 -4.31
C VAL A 200 16.72 5.09 -4.57
N GLY A 201 16.80 5.54 -5.81
CA GLY A 201 16.14 6.76 -6.26
C GLY A 201 16.95 8.03 -6.05
N GLN A 202 18.22 7.94 -5.64
CA GLN A 202 19.14 9.09 -5.63
C GLN A 202 19.24 9.74 -7.02
N GLN A 203 19.27 8.91 -8.07
CA GLN A 203 19.18 9.36 -9.45
C GLN A 203 18.22 8.44 -10.21
N ILE A 204 17.37 9.05 -11.03
CA ILE A 204 16.41 8.34 -11.88
C ILE A 204 16.62 8.80 -13.31
N ILE A 205 16.78 7.84 -14.22
CA ILE A 205 16.92 8.10 -15.65
C ILE A 205 15.72 7.48 -16.34
N VAL A 206 14.97 8.29 -17.09
CA VAL A 206 13.77 7.87 -17.81
C VAL A 206 14.01 8.06 -19.30
N ASN A 207 13.72 7.04 -20.12
CA ASN A 207 13.89 7.09 -21.56
C ASN A 207 12.66 6.57 -22.29
N ASN A 208 12.24 7.31 -23.32
CA ASN A 208 11.22 6.90 -24.31
C ASN A 208 9.91 6.33 -23.72
N ILE A 209 9.38 7.00 -22.70
CA ILE A 209 8.09 6.65 -22.08
C ILE A 209 6.98 7.42 -22.79
N GLN A 210 6.03 6.71 -23.40
CA GLN A 210 5.05 7.32 -24.33
C GLN A 210 3.57 6.99 -24.00
N GLY A 211 3.30 6.34 -22.86
CA GLY A 211 1.93 5.97 -22.45
C GLY A 211 1.53 6.55 -21.09
N TYR A 212 0.22 6.73 -20.87
CA TYR A 212 -0.33 7.16 -19.57
C TYR A 212 0.09 6.22 -18.45
N LEU A 213 -0.22 4.92 -18.57
CA LEU A 213 0.07 3.96 -17.52
C LEU A 213 1.58 3.80 -17.27
N GLN A 214 2.41 3.87 -18.31
CA GLN A 214 3.87 3.87 -18.17
C GLN A 214 4.36 5.11 -17.40
N SER A 215 3.81 6.29 -17.70
CA SER A 215 4.13 7.52 -16.97
C SER A 215 3.71 7.44 -15.50
N ARG A 216 2.56 6.81 -15.22
CA ARG A 216 2.09 6.54 -13.85
C ARG A 216 2.99 5.55 -13.09
N ILE A 217 3.53 4.53 -13.78
CA ILE A 217 4.53 3.60 -13.23
C ILE A 217 5.81 4.35 -12.87
N VAL A 218 6.34 5.16 -13.80
CA VAL A 218 7.54 5.97 -13.56
C VAL A 218 7.33 6.92 -12.38
N PHE A 219 6.22 7.65 -12.36
CA PHE A 219 5.90 8.57 -11.29
C PHE A 219 5.82 7.86 -9.93
N PHE A 220 5.23 6.67 -9.85
CA PHE A 220 5.22 5.89 -8.62
C PHE A 220 6.62 5.47 -8.18
N LEU A 221 7.42 4.92 -9.10
CA LEU A 221 8.79 4.49 -8.82
C LEU A 221 9.70 5.64 -8.36
N MET A 222 9.44 6.88 -8.81
CA MET A 222 10.15 8.07 -8.34
C MET A 222 9.89 8.41 -6.87
N ASN A 223 8.85 7.86 -6.26
CA ASN A 223 8.47 8.14 -4.88
C ASN A 223 8.89 7.04 -3.88
N ILE A 224 9.34 5.88 -4.35
CA ILE A 224 9.66 4.74 -3.49
C ILE A 224 11.05 4.87 -2.89
N HIS A 225 11.21 4.44 -1.63
CA HIS A 225 12.51 4.21 -1.00
C HIS A 225 12.55 2.84 -0.29
N ASN A 226 13.74 2.45 0.17
CA ASN A 226 13.98 1.18 0.87
C ASN A 226 14.23 1.33 2.38
N LYS A 227 14.24 2.55 2.93
CA LYS A 227 14.36 2.74 4.38
C LYS A 227 13.22 2.02 5.10
N GLN A 228 13.58 1.22 6.10
CA GLN A 228 12.62 0.60 7.00
C GLN A 228 11.87 1.69 7.76
N ARG A 229 10.55 1.55 7.86
CA ARG A 229 9.66 2.43 8.63
C ARG A 229 8.46 1.64 9.13
N THR A 230 7.79 2.18 10.13
CA THR A 230 6.56 1.64 10.68
C THR A 230 5.44 2.65 10.42
N ILE A 231 4.34 2.17 9.85
CA ILE A 231 3.14 2.94 9.59
C ILE A 231 2.07 2.46 10.56
N TYR A 232 1.56 3.36 11.38
CA TYR A 232 0.52 3.10 12.35
C TYR A 232 -0.82 3.66 11.85
N PHE A 233 -1.91 2.95 12.11
CA PHE A 233 -3.27 3.42 11.82
C PHE A 233 -4.13 3.30 13.06
N ALA A 234 -4.83 4.38 13.40
CA ALA A 234 -5.84 4.41 14.44
C ALA A 234 -7.10 5.10 13.93
N ARG A 235 -8.27 4.68 14.44
CA ARG A 235 -9.50 5.43 14.22
C ARG A 235 -9.46 6.70 15.08
N ALA A 236 -10.03 7.81 14.61
CA ALA A 236 -10.25 8.96 15.48
C ALA A 236 -11.30 8.63 16.55
N GLY A 237 -11.15 9.23 17.73
CA GLY A 237 -12.03 8.99 18.87
C GLY A 237 -13.48 9.44 18.61
N GLU A 238 -14.38 8.96 19.46
CA GLU A 238 -15.79 9.31 19.40
C GLU A 238 -16.04 10.83 19.51
N ALA A 239 -16.85 11.36 18.60
CA ALA A 239 -17.34 12.73 18.58
C ALA A 239 -18.68 12.90 19.31
N LEU A 240 -19.03 14.14 19.68
CA LEU A 240 -20.33 14.47 20.28
C LEU A 240 -21.51 14.11 19.36
N ILE A 241 -21.33 14.21 18.05
CA ILE A 241 -22.33 13.88 17.04
C ILE A 241 -21.70 12.93 16.01
N GLU A 242 -21.89 11.62 16.20
CA GLU A 242 -21.31 10.58 15.33
C GLU A 242 -22.09 10.36 14.02
N HIS A 243 -23.42 10.42 14.08
CA HIS A 243 -24.28 10.02 12.96
C HIS A 243 -24.36 11.07 11.84
N LEU A 244 -23.97 12.32 12.11
CA LEU A 244 -24.11 13.43 11.17
C LEU A 244 -22.72 13.91 10.68
N TYR A 245 -22.32 13.47 9.50
CA TYR A 245 -21.04 13.80 8.89
C TYR A 245 -20.83 15.31 8.67
N LYS A 246 -21.90 16.03 8.34
CA LYS A 246 -21.84 17.50 8.16
C LYS A 246 -21.68 18.30 9.45
N ALA A 247 -21.92 17.70 10.62
CA ALA A 247 -21.81 18.41 11.89
C ALA A 247 -20.37 18.80 12.22
N ASP A 248 -19.39 18.02 11.75
CA ASP A 248 -17.96 18.17 12.08
C ASP A 248 -17.72 18.43 13.57
N ALA A 249 -18.39 17.63 14.40
CA ALA A 249 -18.46 17.83 15.84
C ALA A 249 -17.11 17.59 16.54
N ASP A 250 -16.96 18.25 17.69
CA ASP A 250 -15.83 18.05 18.59
C ASP A 250 -15.88 16.65 19.24
N LEU A 251 -14.76 16.22 19.83
CA LEU A 251 -14.70 14.96 20.57
C LEU A 251 -15.63 14.97 21.78
N SER A 252 -16.20 13.80 22.08
CA SER A 252 -16.88 13.55 23.35
C SER A 252 -15.85 13.50 24.49
N SER A 253 -16.31 13.52 25.74
CA SER A 253 -15.42 13.32 26.90
C SER A 253 -14.65 12.00 26.82
N LEU A 254 -15.32 10.95 26.34
CA LEU A 254 -14.71 9.64 26.10
C LEU A 254 -13.70 9.68 24.95
N GLY A 255 -14.02 10.43 23.88
CA GLY A 255 -13.12 10.64 22.75
C GLY A 255 -11.82 11.34 23.13
N TRP A 256 -11.87 12.28 24.08
CA TRP A 256 -10.68 12.91 24.66
C TRP A 256 -9.86 11.91 25.48
N SER A 257 -10.48 11.13 26.37
CA SER A 257 -9.77 10.07 27.12
C SER A 257 -9.13 9.02 26.20
N TYR A 258 -9.82 8.65 25.11
CA TYR A 258 -9.27 7.80 24.06
C TYR A 258 -8.02 8.41 23.41
N ALA A 259 -8.06 9.70 23.09
CA ALA A 259 -6.95 10.41 22.46
C ALA A 259 -5.70 10.44 23.35
N ASP A 260 -5.88 10.71 24.64
CA ASP A 260 -4.80 10.70 25.63
C ASP A 260 -4.20 9.30 25.74
N ARG A 261 -5.04 8.27 25.88
CA ARG A 261 -4.58 6.89 25.99
C ARG A 261 -3.87 6.41 24.72
N LEU A 262 -4.34 6.82 23.54
CA LEU A 262 -3.69 6.51 22.27
C LEU A 262 -2.27 7.10 22.21
N ALA A 263 -2.08 8.35 22.63
CA ALA A 263 -0.77 8.98 22.66
C ALA A 263 0.20 8.28 23.61
N GLU A 264 -0.25 7.96 24.83
CA GLU A 264 0.53 7.17 25.79
C GLU A 264 0.89 5.80 25.25
N TYR A 265 -0.06 5.09 24.67
CA TYR A 265 0.16 3.73 24.17
C TYR A 265 1.16 3.71 23.01
N VAL A 266 1.10 4.67 22.08
CA VAL A 266 2.06 4.78 20.99
C VAL A 266 3.47 5.08 21.52
N ASP A 267 3.59 5.96 22.53
CA ASP A 267 4.86 6.21 23.20
C ASP A 267 5.39 4.93 23.87
N GLU A 268 4.59 4.25 24.68
CA GLU A 268 4.95 2.97 25.32
C GLU A 268 5.41 1.92 24.32
N LEU A 269 4.69 1.78 23.20
CA LEU A 269 5.01 0.82 22.14
C LEU A 269 6.34 1.14 21.47
N ARG A 270 6.62 2.41 21.20
CA ARG A 270 7.89 2.85 20.60
C ARG A 270 9.05 2.70 21.58
N HIS A 271 8.88 3.08 22.84
CA HIS A 271 9.91 2.87 23.87
C HIS A 271 10.26 1.40 24.06
N ARG A 272 9.25 0.51 24.13
CA ARG A 272 9.49 -0.94 24.25
C ARG A 272 10.35 -1.47 23.11
N LYS A 273 10.08 -1.06 21.87
CA LYS A 273 10.87 -1.48 20.70
C LYS A 273 12.28 -0.92 20.65
N HIS A 274 12.48 0.30 21.18
CA HIS A 274 13.81 0.86 21.31
C HIS A 274 14.60 0.19 22.45
N GLY A 275 13.93 -0.27 23.50
CA GLY A 275 14.53 -0.99 24.63
C GLY A 275 14.80 -2.48 24.38
N SER A 276 14.01 -3.15 23.52
CA SER A 276 14.08 -4.60 23.30
C SER A 276 15.05 -5.07 22.20
N ASN A 277 16.10 -4.30 21.91
CA ASN A 277 17.23 -4.82 21.12
C ASN A 277 18.11 -5.82 21.90
N SER A 278 17.74 -6.17 23.14
CA SER A 278 18.23 -7.34 23.86
C SER A 278 17.27 -8.54 23.69
N GLY A 279 17.40 -9.23 22.57
CA GLY A 279 17.04 -10.65 22.36
C GLY A 279 15.85 -11.25 23.11
N GLU A 280 14.62 -10.83 22.83
CA GLU A 280 13.42 -11.63 23.15
C GLU A 280 12.51 -11.81 21.94
N ASP A 281 11.96 -13.02 21.82
CA ASP A 281 11.19 -13.54 20.70
C ASP A 281 9.99 -12.65 20.29
N PRO A 282 9.64 -12.62 18.99
CA PRO A 282 8.57 -11.78 18.49
C PRO A 282 7.19 -12.24 19.03
N PRO A 283 6.28 -11.29 19.36
CA PRO A 283 4.90 -11.64 19.68
C PRO A 283 4.22 -12.31 18.47
N ARG A 284 3.36 -13.29 18.79
CA ARG A 284 2.73 -14.21 17.83
C ARG A 284 2.12 -13.46 16.64
N THR A 285 2.55 -13.85 15.44
CA THR A 285 1.98 -13.43 14.15
C THR A 285 0.54 -13.91 14.02
N VAL A 286 -0.38 -13.01 13.69
CA VAL A 286 -1.70 -13.40 13.18
C VAL A 286 -1.56 -13.70 11.68
N ALA A 287 -0.92 -14.83 11.39
CA ALA A 287 -1.01 -15.51 10.09
C ALA A 287 -1.67 -16.85 10.38
N ASP A 288 -3.01 -16.84 10.40
CA ASP A 288 -3.92 -17.98 10.20
C ASP A 288 -5.27 -17.67 10.84
N PHE A 289 -6.05 -16.74 10.30
CA PHE A 289 -7.50 -16.69 10.56
C PHE A 289 -8.23 -15.92 9.45
N ASP A 290 -8.36 -16.57 8.28
CA ASP A 290 -9.62 -16.52 7.51
C ASP A 290 -9.72 -17.72 6.55
N ARG A 291 -9.95 -18.91 7.11
CA ARG A 291 -10.43 -20.12 6.40
C ARG A 291 -11.60 -20.78 7.14
N ARG A 292 -12.34 -20.01 7.94
CA ARG A 292 -13.55 -20.48 8.63
C ARG A 292 -14.68 -19.46 8.49
N SER A 293 -15.09 -19.25 7.24
CA SER A 293 -16.42 -18.78 6.88
C SER A 293 -16.89 -19.52 5.61
N SER A 294 -16.79 -20.85 5.63
CA SER A 294 -17.36 -21.69 4.57
C SER A 294 -17.85 -23.04 5.10
N VAL A 295 -18.84 -23.05 6.00
CA VAL A 295 -19.74 -24.22 6.16
C VAL A 295 -21.14 -23.73 6.57
N ALA A 296 -22.02 -23.52 5.58
CA ALA A 296 -23.45 -23.82 5.66
C ALA A 296 -24.11 -23.64 4.28
N THR A 297 -23.72 -24.46 3.31
CA THR A 297 -24.64 -24.91 2.26
C THR A 297 -24.36 -26.39 2.03
N GLN A 298 -24.82 -27.20 2.99
CA GLN A 298 -25.06 -28.62 2.80
C GLN A 298 -26.56 -28.82 2.67
N ILE A 299 -27.06 -28.71 1.43
CA ILE A 299 -28.21 -29.47 0.98
C ILE A 299 -27.78 -30.12 -0.32
N GLY A 300 -27.78 -31.45 -0.34
CA GLY A 300 -27.61 -32.24 -1.56
C GLY A 300 -26.41 -33.18 -1.54
N ASN A 301 -26.53 -34.29 -0.82
CA ASN A 301 -26.05 -35.59 -1.28
C ASN A 301 -26.69 -36.70 -0.43
N ALA A 302 -27.91 -37.05 -0.82
CA ALA A 302 -28.48 -38.37 -0.59
C ALA A 302 -28.98 -38.87 -1.94
N ALA A 303 -28.75 -40.15 -2.21
CA ALA A 303 -29.19 -40.93 -3.36
C ALA A 303 -28.32 -40.86 -4.63
N ALA A 304 -27.24 -41.64 -4.60
CA ALA A 304 -26.90 -42.48 -5.75
C ALA A 304 -27.26 -43.93 -5.38
N ASP A 305 -28.47 -44.36 -5.73
CA ASP A 305 -28.70 -45.76 -6.06
C ASP A 305 -30.03 -45.96 -6.82
N ARG A 306 -30.00 -46.88 -7.79
CA ARG A 306 -31.09 -47.43 -8.63
C ARG A 306 -31.40 -46.77 -9.99
N LYS A 307 -30.87 -47.44 -11.03
CA LYS A 307 -31.51 -48.00 -12.25
C LYS A 307 -32.68 -47.23 -12.91
N GLY A 308 -32.55 -46.99 -14.23
CA GLY A 308 -33.49 -46.30 -15.15
C GLY A 308 -34.84 -47.01 -15.41
N PRO A 309 -35.54 -46.88 -16.57
CA PRO A 309 -35.20 -46.24 -17.86
C PRO A 309 -36.32 -45.30 -18.45
N HIS A 310 -36.15 -44.87 -19.72
CA HIS A 310 -37.06 -44.10 -20.62
C HIS A 310 -37.06 -42.56 -20.45
N GLY A 311 -37.05 -41.72 -21.49
CA GLY A 311 -37.15 -41.90 -22.93
C GLY A 311 -36.80 -40.59 -23.68
N ASP A 312 -36.80 -40.69 -25.01
CA ASP A 312 -36.40 -39.71 -26.04
C ASP A 312 -36.82 -38.24 -25.87
N MET A 313 -35.96 -37.29 -26.25
CA MET A 313 -36.02 -36.63 -27.57
C MET A 313 -35.10 -35.38 -27.68
N SER A 314 -34.41 -35.30 -28.84
CA SER A 314 -33.93 -34.11 -29.56
C SER A 314 -32.74 -33.29 -29.04
N SER A 315 -31.64 -33.33 -29.82
CA SER A 315 -30.67 -32.25 -30.03
C SER A 315 -31.11 -31.40 -31.25
N PRO A 316 -30.36 -30.40 -31.79
CA PRO A 316 -29.21 -29.61 -31.27
C PRO A 316 -29.32 -28.09 -31.63
N ALA A 317 -28.31 -27.31 -31.23
CA ALA A 317 -27.78 -26.14 -31.95
C ALA A 317 -28.73 -25.05 -32.50
N ALA A 318 -28.80 -23.89 -31.83
CA ALA A 318 -28.94 -22.57 -32.48
C ALA A 318 -28.72 -21.43 -31.47
N LEU A 319 -28.26 -20.28 -31.99
CA LEU A 319 -28.28 -18.93 -31.39
C LEU A 319 -27.01 -18.46 -30.66
N SER A 320 -25.89 -18.59 -31.38
CA SER A 320 -24.93 -17.48 -31.53
C SER A 320 -25.39 -16.61 -32.70
N ALA A 321 -26.06 -15.48 -32.43
CA ALA A 321 -26.27 -14.34 -33.34
C ALA A 321 -27.26 -13.31 -32.74
N ALA A 322 -26.80 -12.43 -31.85
CA ALA A 322 -27.54 -11.20 -31.49
C ALA A 322 -26.68 -10.21 -30.69
N ALA A 323 -25.71 -9.51 -31.33
CA ALA A 323 -25.19 -8.21 -30.86
C ALA A 323 -24.22 -7.56 -31.87
N ALA A 324 -24.56 -7.56 -33.17
CA ALA A 324 -23.80 -6.86 -34.19
C ALA A 324 -24.74 -6.18 -35.20
N ALA A 325 -25.46 -5.15 -34.75
CA ALA A 325 -26.24 -4.25 -35.62
C ALA A 325 -26.67 -2.98 -34.87
N ALA A 326 -25.79 -1.98 -34.77
CA ALA A 326 -26.17 -0.57 -34.54
C ALA A 326 -24.95 0.36 -34.72
N ALA A 327 -24.32 0.34 -35.89
CA ALA A 327 -23.33 1.32 -36.30
C ALA A 327 -23.57 1.69 -37.77
N ALA A 328 -24.54 2.58 -38.00
CA ALA A 328 -24.65 3.37 -39.24
C ALA A 328 -25.81 4.36 -39.09
N ARG A 329 -25.50 5.66 -38.97
CA ARG A 329 -26.22 6.82 -39.54
C ARG A 329 -25.83 8.10 -38.79
N ALA A 330 -24.94 8.89 -39.39
CA ALA A 330 -25.13 10.32 -39.63
C ALA A 330 -23.83 10.87 -40.23
N SER A 331 -23.85 11.08 -41.55
CA SER A 331 -22.91 11.91 -42.28
C SER A 331 -23.52 13.30 -42.49
N ASP A 332 -22.62 14.26 -42.75
CA ASP A 332 -22.84 15.53 -43.45
C ASP A 332 -23.38 16.73 -42.64
N THR A 333 -22.50 17.69 -42.35
CA THR A 333 -22.26 18.88 -43.22
C THR A 333 -21.42 19.93 -42.48
N TYR A 334 -20.21 20.24 -42.96
CA TYR A 334 -19.82 21.59 -43.41
C TYR A 334 -18.41 21.56 -44.02
N SER A 335 -18.26 22.21 -45.16
CA SER A 335 -17.03 22.30 -45.97
C SER A 335 -16.65 23.77 -46.19
N ARG A 336 -15.36 23.98 -46.52
CA ARG A 336 -14.68 25.19 -47.04
C ARG A 336 -14.07 26.14 -45.98
N ARG A 337 -12.86 26.71 -46.12
CA ARG A 337 -11.71 26.63 -47.06
C ARG A 337 -10.51 27.42 -46.41
N PRO A 338 -9.29 27.43 -46.99
CA PRO A 338 -8.01 27.72 -46.32
C PRO A 338 -7.38 29.11 -46.62
N SER A 339 -6.30 29.45 -45.90
CA SER A 339 -5.34 30.55 -46.22
C SER A 339 -4.05 30.33 -45.41
N ALA A 340 -2.92 29.88 -45.98
CA ALA A 340 -1.90 30.62 -46.75
C ALA A 340 -0.98 31.54 -45.90
N VAL A 341 0.31 31.15 -45.86
CA VAL A 341 1.57 31.79 -45.39
C VAL A 341 1.99 32.85 -46.44
N PRO A 342 2.80 33.95 -46.22
CA PRO A 342 4.26 33.92 -45.93
C PRO A 342 4.89 35.21 -45.28
N PRO A 343 6.19 35.58 -45.45
CA PRO A 343 7.31 35.30 -44.51
C PRO A 343 8.22 36.52 -44.17
N GLY A 344 9.33 36.30 -43.45
CA GLY A 344 10.48 37.23 -43.27
C GLY A 344 10.70 37.65 -41.80
N THR A 345 11.90 37.80 -41.23
CA THR A 345 13.26 38.07 -41.75
C THR A 345 14.32 37.79 -40.66
N GLU A 346 15.57 37.62 -41.11
CA GLU A 346 16.82 37.40 -40.37
C GLU A 346 17.33 38.59 -39.53
N GLY A 347 18.31 38.34 -38.65
CA GLY A 347 19.20 39.33 -38.02
C GLY A 347 19.60 38.97 -36.57
N THR A 348 20.64 38.16 -36.34
CA THR A 348 22.05 38.52 -36.01
C THR A 348 22.33 39.25 -34.68
N SER A 349 23.23 38.61 -33.90
CA SER A 349 24.35 39.16 -33.11
C SER A 349 24.15 39.89 -31.77
N GLY A 350 25.02 39.55 -30.81
CA GLY A 350 25.46 40.40 -29.68
C GLY A 350 25.07 39.85 -28.31
N ALA A 351 25.89 39.01 -27.65
CA ALA A 351 27.05 39.36 -26.81
C ALA A 351 26.70 39.43 -25.30
N ASP A 352 27.31 38.50 -24.55
CA ASP A 352 27.60 38.60 -23.11
C ASP A 352 28.25 39.96 -22.78
N PRO A 353 28.08 40.46 -21.54
CA PRO A 353 29.28 40.43 -20.69
C PRO A 353 29.05 40.33 -19.16
N TYR A 354 30.09 39.77 -18.52
CA TYR A 354 30.59 39.93 -17.14
C TYR A 354 30.35 38.83 -16.11
N ALA A 355 31.47 38.12 -15.89
CA ALA A 355 31.80 37.33 -14.73
C ALA A 355 32.67 38.13 -13.71
N LEU A 356 32.74 37.58 -12.49
CA LEU A 356 33.82 37.60 -11.48
C LEU A 356 33.71 38.50 -10.22
N GLY A 357 34.05 37.85 -9.09
CA GLY A 357 34.44 38.43 -7.79
C GLY A 357 34.05 37.50 -6.62
N SER A 358 34.77 36.42 -6.31
CA SER A 358 35.89 36.29 -5.34
C SER A 358 35.63 36.83 -3.92
N GLY A 359 35.57 35.94 -2.92
CA GLY A 359 35.59 36.26 -1.50
C GLY A 359 36.04 35.07 -0.65
N SER A 360 37.08 35.28 0.15
CA SER A 360 37.91 34.32 0.88
C SER A 360 37.39 33.95 2.29
N THR A 361 37.91 32.82 2.78
CA THR A 361 37.74 32.08 4.05
C THR A 361 37.97 32.88 5.35
N PRO A 362 37.56 32.34 6.54
CA PRO A 362 38.55 31.66 7.38
C PRO A 362 38.09 30.39 8.12
N THR A 363 39.10 29.55 8.35
CA THR A 363 39.19 28.25 9.04
C THR A 363 39.00 28.30 10.56
N GLY A 364 38.47 27.21 11.13
CA GLY A 364 38.50 26.84 12.57
C GLY A 364 38.67 25.31 12.72
N PRO A 365 39.04 24.79 13.91
CA PRO A 365 40.30 24.06 14.11
C PRO A 365 40.25 22.55 13.86
N VAL A 366 41.42 22.03 13.48
CA VAL A 366 41.77 20.61 13.37
C VAL A 366 42.02 20.04 14.76
N ILE A 367 41.28 18.99 15.14
CA ILE A 367 41.60 18.12 16.29
C ILE A 367 42.11 16.78 15.75
N ARG A 368 43.36 16.45 16.09
CA ARG A 368 43.93 15.11 15.96
C ARG A 368 43.80 14.38 17.30
N SER A 369 43.28 13.17 17.28
CA SER A 369 43.52 12.11 18.29
C SER A 369 43.01 10.79 17.70
N SER A 370 43.90 9.94 17.20
CA SER A 370 44.56 8.82 17.91
C SER A 370 43.81 7.50 17.70
N ASP A 371 44.48 6.56 17.02
CA ASP A 371 44.11 5.16 16.87
C ASP A 371 43.78 4.52 18.22
N SER A 372 42.65 3.81 18.27
CA SER A 372 42.49 2.64 19.12
C SER A 372 41.44 1.71 18.50
N SER A 373 41.91 0.57 18.02
CA SER A 373 41.13 -0.56 17.55
C SER A 373 40.26 -1.14 18.67
N VAL A 374 38.95 -0.92 18.59
CA VAL A 374 37.94 -1.62 19.39
C VAL A 374 36.75 -1.93 18.47
N SER A 375 36.28 -3.18 18.55
CA SER A 375 35.16 -3.77 17.80
C SER A 375 33.92 -2.87 17.78
N ARG A 376 33.49 -2.47 16.57
CA ARG A 376 32.28 -1.66 16.35
C ARG A 376 31.02 -2.50 16.56
N HIS A 377 30.48 -2.45 17.76
CA HIS A 377 29.04 -2.63 17.97
C HIS A 377 28.30 -1.38 17.45
N ASP A 378 27.11 -1.57 16.88
CA ASP A 378 26.23 -0.52 16.33
C ASP A 378 25.81 0.48 17.42
N GLU A 379 26.57 1.58 17.61
CA GLU A 379 26.39 2.54 18.72
C GLU A 379 25.65 3.85 18.35
N ASN A 380 24.94 3.97 17.23
CA ASN A 380 24.13 5.17 16.94
C ASN A 380 22.79 4.84 16.26
N TYR A 381 21.88 4.20 16.98
CA TYR A 381 20.47 4.14 16.58
C TYR A 381 19.74 5.36 17.16
N GLU A 382 19.73 6.49 16.44
CA GLU A 382 18.79 7.56 16.75
C GLU A 382 17.35 7.06 16.49
N PRO A 383 16.42 7.18 17.47
CA PRO A 383 15.05 6.75 17.28
C PRO A 383 14.42 7.54 16.13
N ARG A 384 13.89 6.83 15.13
CA ARG A 384 13.24 7.47 13.98
C ARG A 384 12.11 8.37 14.48
N SER A 385 12.09 9.61 14.01
CA SER A 385 11.00 10.55 14.32
C SER A 385 9.63 9.98 13.89
N LEU A 386 8.57 10.37 14.60
CA LEU A 386 7.19 10.01 14.31
C LEU A 386 6.44 11.26 13.83
N GLU A 387 5.80 11.16 12.67
CA GLU A 387 4.87 12.17 12.16
C GLU A 387 3.42 11.69 12.33
N ILE A 388 2.52 12.61 12.70
CA ILE A 388 1.09 12.31 12.88
C ILE A 388 0.31 12.93 11.74
N TRP A 389 -0.47 12.13 11.03
CA TRP A 389 -1.32 12.58 9.93
C TRP A 389 -2.78 12.45 10.30
N THR A 390 -3.54 13.51 10.08
CA THR A 390 -4.97 13.57 10.37
C THR A 390 -5.77 13.97 9.15
N SER A 391 -7.08 13.71 9.17
CA SER A 391 -7.98 14.47 8.32
C SER A 391 -8.13 15.91 8.84
N ALA A 392 -8.58 16.84 8.01
CA ALA A 392 -8.91 18.21 8.42
C ALA A 392 -10.23 18.32 9.21
N ARG A 393 -10.78 17.19 9.68
CA ARG A 393 -12.02 17.12 10.47
C ARG A 393 -11.69 17.20 11.94
N ARG A 394 -12.52 17.92 12.70
CA ARG A 394 -12.26 18.22 14.13
C ARG A 394 -11.96 16.98 14.95
N ARG A 395 -12.77 15.93 14.81
CA ARG A 395 -12.54 14.65 15.51
C ARG A 395 -11.14 14.08 15.29
N SER A 396 -10.63 14.09 14.05
CA SER A 396 -9.26 13.59 13.77
C SER A 396 -8.19 14.51 14.35
N SER A 397 -8.34 15.82 14.17
CA SER A 397 -7.38 16.80 14.67
C SER A 397 -7.32 16.83 16.20
N HIS A 398 -8.48 16.76 16.87
CA HIS A 398 -8.57 16.70 18.32
C HIS A 398 -7.99 15.39 18.87
N THR A 399 -8.19 14.24 18.19
CA THR A 399 -7.55 12.99 18.63
C THR A 399 -6.03 13.06 18.52
N ALA A 400 -5.49 13.87 17.62
CA ALA A 400 -4.06 14.12 17.52
C ALA A 400 -3.54 15.21 18.47
N TRP A 401 -4.42 15.91 19.19
CA TRP A 401 -4.04 17.04 20.06
C TRP A 401 -3.04 16.62 21.16
N PRO A 402 -3.22 15.50 21.87
CA PRO A 402 -2.25 15.07 22.89
C PRO A 402 -0.86 14.79 22.30
N PHE A 403 -0.77 14.41 21.02
CA PHE A 403 0.52 14.26 20.34
C PHE A 403 1.18 15.61 20.06
N ALA A 404 0.41 16.62 19.65
CA ALA A 404 0.92 17.97 19.43
C ALA A 404 1.49 18.58 20.72
N GLU A 405 0.79 18.39 21.86
CA GLU A 405 1.26 18.85 23.17
C GLU A 405 2.56 18.17 23.61
N ARG A 406 2.76 16.91 23.21
CA ARG A 406 4.01 16.16 23.40
C ARG A 406 5.12 16.54 22.42
N GLY A 407 4.89 17.51 21.52
CA GLY A 407 5.87 18.02 20.57
C GLY A 407 5.97 17.23 19.26
N TYR A 408 5.05 16.31 19.00
CA TYR A 408 5.01 15.60 17.71
C TYR A 408 4.55 16.50 16.57
N ARG A 409 5.10 16.26 15.38
CA ARG A 409 4.69 16.98 14.17
C ARG A 409 3.35 16.43 13.68
N VAL A 410 2.29 17.20 13.85
CA VAL A 410 0.94 16.90 13.34
C VAL A 410 0.71 17.60 11.99
N ILE A 411 0.21 16.86 11.00
CA ILE A 411 -0.02 17.33 9.64
C ILE A 411 -1.43 16.96 9.21
N GLU A 412 -2.25 17.99 8.97
CA GLU A 412 -3.61 17.80 8.47
C GLU A 412 -3.64 17.60 6.95
N ARG A 413 -4.43 16.63 6.50
CA ARG A 413 -4.63 16.30 5.08
C ARG A 413 -6.12 16.26 4.77
N PRO A 414 -6.67 17.21 4.01
CA PRO A 414 -8.08 17.18 3.61
C PRO A 414 -8.47 15.91 2.85
N GLN A 415 -7.53 15.32 2.09
CA GLN A 415 -7.73 14.07 1.35
C GLN A 415 -7.93 12.85 2.26
N LEU A 416 -7.61 12.94 3.55
CA LEU A 416 -7.86 11.90 4.55
C LEU A 416 -9.26 11.99 5.17
N SER A 417 -10.12 12.91 4.72
CA SER A 417 -11.50 13.02 5.22
C SER A 417 -12.31 11.76 4.97
N GLU A 418 -13.20 11.43 5.91
CA GLU A 418 -14.12 10.30 5.78
C GLU A 418 -14.97 10.41 4.50
N MET A 419 -15.34 9.24 3.96
CA MET A 419 -16.19 9.11 2.77
C MET A 419 -17.49 9.89 2.96
N ASN A 420 -17.80 10.78 2.02
CA ASN A 420 -18.98 11.61 2.09
C ASN A 420 -20.26 10.78 1.89
N PRO A 421 -21.17 10.72 2.88
CA PRO A 421 -22.42 9.96 2.77
C PRO A 421 -23.48 10.61 1.87
N GLY A 422 -23.31 11.87 1.46
CA GLY A 422 -24.21 12.53 0.51
C GLY A 422 -25.62 12.75 1.06
N ILE A 423 -26.63 12.25 0.33
CA ILE A 423 -28.04 12.39 0.74
C ILE A 423 -28.42 11.51 1.94
N VAL A 424 -27.68 10.43 2.21
CA VAL A 424 -27.97 9.50 3.30
C VAL A 424 -27.27 9.86 4.61
N ASP A 425 -26.69 11.06 4.69
CA ASP A 425 -26.08 11.59 5.91
C ASP A 425 -27.10 11.66 7.06
N GLY A 426 -26.73 11.19 8.25
CA GLY A 426 -27.61 11.17 9.41
C GLY A 426 -28.67 10.07 9.44
N MET A 427 -28.82 9.26 8.39
CA MET A 427 -29.87 8.23 8.32
C MET A 427 -29.40 6.88 8.87
N SER A 428 -30.31 6.16 9.53
CA SER A 428 -30.07 4.77 9.93
C SER A 428 -30.08 3.82 8.73
N ALA A 429 -29.55 2.60 8.90
CA ALA A 429 -29.60 1.58 7.85
C ALA A 429 -31.05 1.20 7.48
N GLU A 430 -31.94 1.14 8.46
CA GLU A 430 -33.37 0.88 8.28
C GLU A 430 -34.06 2.01 7.50
N GLU A 431 -33.73 3.26 7.83
CA GLU A 431 -34.27 4.43 7.12
C GLU A 431 -33.81 4.48 5.66
N ILE A 432 -32.52 4.19 5.41
CA ILE A 432 -31.97 4.13 4.04
C ILE A 432 -32.68 3.02 3.26
N LYS A 433 -32.84 1.85 3.84
CA LYS A 433 -33.51 0.71 3.21
C LYS A 433 -34.98 1.01 2.89
N SER A 434 -35.67 1.74 3.77
CA SER A 434 -37.06 2.15 3.58
C SER A 434 -37.23 3.24 2.52
N ARG A 435 -36.37 4.27 2.54
CA ARG A 435 -36.46 5.43 1.64
C ARG A 435 -35.86 5.20 0.25
N PHE A 436 -34.82 4.37 0.15
CA PHE A 436 -34.08 4.09 -1.08
C PHE A 436 -33.86 2.58 -1.29
N PRO A 437 -34.93 1.77 -1.42
CA PRO A 437 -34.81 0.31 -1.51
C PRO A 437 -33.97 -0.16 -2.70
N ASP A 438 -34.15 0.46 -3.87
CA ASP A 438 -33.40 0.10 -5.09
C ASP A 438 -31.90 0.41 -4.95
N GLU A 439 -31.55 1.54 -4.34
CA GLU A 439 -30.15 1.91 -4.10
C GLU A 439 -29.52 1.01 -3.03
N TRP A 440 -30.29 0.62 -2.02
CA TRP A 440 -29.84 -0.34 -1.01
C TRP A 440 -29.50 -1.70 -1.62
N GLU A 441 -30.33 -2.22 -2.53
CA GLU A 441 -30.04 -3.47 -3.26
C GLU A 441 -28.76 -3.35 -4.10
N LYS A 442 -28.61 -2.25 -4.85
CA LYS A 442 -27.38 -1.98 -5.62
C LYS A 442 -26.14 -1.91 -4.73
N LYS A 443 -26.24 -1.26 -3.56
CA LYS A 443 -25.15 -1.19 -2.57
C LYS A 443 -24.71 -2.57 -2.11
N GLN A 444 -25.65 -3.46 -1.82
CA GLN A 444 -25.33 -4.83 -1.40
C GLN A 444 -24.65 -5.63 -2.52
N LYS A 445 -25.07 -5.42 -3.77
CA LYS A 445 -24.48 -6.10 -4.93
C LYS A 445 -23.06 -5.61 -5.24
N GLU A 446 -22.83 -4.31 -5.16
CA GLU A 446 -21.56 -3.68 -5.54
C GLU A 446 -21.06 -2.66 -4.48
N PRO A 447 -20.67 -3.10 -3.28
CA PRO A 447 -20.37 -2.21 -2.15
C PRO A 447 -19.15 -1.29 -2.37
N TYR A 448 -18.25 -1.64 -3.31
CA TYR A 448 -17.07 -0.84 -3.62
C TYR A 448 -17.37 0.35 -4.55
N SER A 449 -18.15 0.11 -5.61
CA SER A 449 -18.43 1.09 -6.67
C SER A 449 -19.74 1.84 -6.46
N HIS A 450 -20.66 1.30 -5.66
CA HIS A 450 -21.95 1.94 -5.44
C HIS A 450 -21.81 3.31 -4.79
N ARG A 451 -22.53 4.28 -5.35
CA ARG A 451 -22.53 5.69 -4.92
C ARG A 451 -23.96 6.16 -4.77
N PHE A 452 -24.37 6.50 -3.55
CA PHE A 452 -25.63 7.20 -3.31
C PHE A 452 -25.63 8.60 -3.94
N PRO A 453 -26.80 9.20 -4.20
CA PRO A 453 -26.86 10.56 -4.72
C PRO A 453 -26.05 11.56 -3.88
N ARG A 454 -25.16 12.31 -4.55
CA ARG A 454 -24.23 13.29 -3.95
C ARG A 454 -23.25 12.71 -2.91
N ALA A 455 -23.10 11.40 -2.84
CA ALA A 455 -22.15 10.70 -1.96
C ALA A 455 -20.85 10.37 -2.70
N GLU A 456 -19.86 9.87 -1.95
CA GLU A 456 -18.68 9.17 -2.46
C GLU A 456 -18.89 7.65 -2.36
N SER A 457 -18.29 6.90 -3.27
CA SER A 457 -18.06 5.44 -3.15
C SER A 457 -16.65 5.15 -2.64
N TYR A 458 -16.35 3.89 -2.30
CA TYR A 458 -14.97 3.49 -2.01
C TYR A 458 -14.05 3.70 -3.22
N HIS A 459 -14.57 3.57 -4.45
CA HIS A 459 -13.81 3.92 -5.65
C HIS A 459 -13.40 5.40 -5.65
N ASP A 460 -14.32 6.31 -5.34
CA ASP A 460 -14.04 7.75 -5.28
C ASP A 460 -13.01 8.09 -4.20
N LEU A 461 -13.18 7.45 -3.04
CA LEU A 461 -12.24 7.58 -1.93
C LEU A 461 -10.85 7.07 -2.32
N SER A 462 -10.75 5.92 -3.01
CA SER A 462 -9.46 5.37 -3.46
C SER A 462 -8.72 6.29 -4.42
N VAL A 463 -9.46 6.94 -5.35
CA VAL A 463 -8.90 7.95 -6.26
C VAL A 463 -8.45 9.19 -5.49
N ARG A 464 -9.22 9.63 -4.49
CA ARG A 464 -8.87 10.77 -3.63
C ARG A 464 -7.65 10.51 -2.75
N LEU A 465 -7.43 9.26 -2.33
CA LEU A 465 -6.31 8.86 -1.46
C LEU A 465 -5.00 8.58 -2.22
N GLU A 466 -5.02 8.59 -3.55
CA GLU A 466 -3.83 8.35 -4.36
C GLU A 466 -2.66 9.31 -4.06
N PRO A 467 -2.86 10.64 -3.93
CA PRO A 467 -1.80 11.54 -3.48
C PRO A 467 -1.22 11.14 -2.11
N ILE A 468 -2.06 10.69 -1.19
CA ILE A 468 -1.63 10.23 0.14
C ILE A 468 -0.77 8.97 0.03
N ILE A 469 -1.09 8.05 -0.89
CA ILE A 469 -0.26 6.87 -1.14
C ILE A 469 1.14 7.27 -1.61
N PHE A 470 1.26 8.23 -2.54
CA PHE A 470 2.59 8.69 -2.99
C PHE A 470 3.38 9.32 -1.85
N GLU A 471 2.73 10.11 -1.00
CA GLU A 471 3.39 10.69 0.15
C GLU A 471 3.78 9.63 1.18
N LEU A 472 2.92 8.65 1.44
CA LEU A 472 3.19 7.54 2.35
C LEU A 472 4.38 6.70 1.88
N GLU A 473 4.55 6.52 0.57
CA GLU A 473 5.72 5.81 0.00
C GLU A 473 6.99 6.65 -0.01
N ARG A 474 6.88 7.98 0.04
CA ARG A 474 8.01 8.92 0.10
C ARG A 474 8.53 9.14 1.52
N VAL A 475 7.67 9.04 2.52
CA VAL A 475 8.01 9.35 3.91
C VAL A 475 8.92 8.27 4.48
N LYS A 476 10.09 8.71 4.93
CA LYS A 476 11.14 7.85 5.48
C LYS A 476 11.03 7.59 6.99
N ASN A 477 10.26 8.43 7.67
CA ASN A 477 10.03 8.39 9.11
C ASN A 477 8.87 7.45 9.45
N ASP A 478 8.69 7.18 10.74
CA ASP A 478 7.50 6.49 11.21
C ASP A 478 6.30 7.44 11.11
N VAL A 479 5.13 6.91 10.78
CA VAL A 479 3.92 7.73 10.58
C VAL A 479 2.76 7.11 11.35
N LEU A 480 2.00 7.91 12.09
CA LEU A 480 0.69 7.52 12.64
C LEU A 480 -0.41 8.26 11.88
N ILE A 481 -1.35 7.51 11.30
CA ILE A 481 -2.50 8.06 10.57
C ILE A 481 -3.76 7.90 11.44
N ILE A 482 -4.34 9.02 11.88
CA ILE A 482 -5.54 9.08 12.72
C ILE A 482 -6.72 9.57 11.88
N VAL A 483 -7.53 8.62 11.40
CA VAL A 483 -8.60 8.87 10.43
C VAL A 483 -9.83 8.02 10.73
N GLN A 484 -10.75 7.88 9.78
CA GLN A 484 -12.03 7.21 10.02
C GLN A 484 -12.19 5.97 9.15
N SER A 485 -13.16 5.14 9.50
CA SER A 485 -13.21 3.73 9.09
C SER A 485 -13.01 3.49 7.59
N SER A 486 -13.68 4.23 6.70
CA SER A 486 -13.55 3.96 5.25
C SER A 486 -12.15 4.28 4.73
N VAL A 487 -11.52 5.33 5.27
CA VAL A 487 -10.16 5.75 4.91
C VAL A 487 -9.13 4.74 5.43
N LEU A 488 -9.28 4.27 6.68
CA LEU A 488 -8.42 3.20 7.22
C LEU A 488 -8.49 1.94 6.36
N ARG A 489 -9.70 1.49 6.01
CA ARG A 489 -9.92 0.30 5.16
C ARG A 489 -9.19 0.43 3.83
N CYS A 490 -9.32 1.58 3.18
CA CYS A 490 -8.61 1.89 1.94
C CYS A 490 -7.08 1.79 2.08
N LEU A 491 -6.50 2.47 3.06
CA LEU A 491 -5.04 2.49 3.23
C LEU A 491 -4.47 1.13 3.67
N LEU A 492 -5.18 0.41 4.55
CA LEU A 492 -4.82 -0.96 4.93
C LEU A 492 -4.91 -1.91 3.74
N ALA A 493 -5.95 -1.80 2.91
CA ALA A 493 -6.08 -2.59 1.70
C ALA A 493 -4.94 -2.37 0.72
N TYR A 494 -4.52 -1.11 0.52
CA TYR A 494 -3.36 -0.77 -0.31
C TYR A 494 -2.09 -1.48 0.19
N LEU A 495 -1.77 -1.31 1.47
CA LEU A 495 -0.56 -1.90 2.06
C LEU A 495 -0.58 -3.43 2.03
N GLN A 496 -1.73 -4.03 2.31
CA GLN A 496 -1.92 -5.48 2.30
C GLN A 496 -2.09 -6.07 0.89
N GLY A 497 -2.23 -5.23 -0.14
CA GLY A 497 -2.44 -5.67 -1.53
C GLY A 497 -3.78 -6.36 -1.76
N ARG A 498 -4.83 -6.01 -0.99
CA ARG A 498 -6.19 -6.58 -1.11
C ARG A 498 -6.89 -6.09 -2.39
N LYS A 499 -7.84 -6.87 -2.88
CA LYS A 499 -8.66 -6.53 -4.05
C LYS A 499 -9.73 -5.50 -3.68
N ALA A 500 -10.19 -4.75 -4.68
CA ALA A 500 -11.18 -3.68 -4.50
C ALA A 500 -12.46 -4.12 -3.77
N HIS A 501 -13.01 -5.30 -4.09
CA HIS A 501 -14.24 -5.81 -3.46
C HIS A 501 -14.04 -6.23 -1.99
N GLU A 502 -12.80 -6.41 -1.55
CA GLU A 502 -12.48 -6.78 -0.15
C GLU A 502 -12.38 -5.53 0.74
N ILE A 503 -12.18 -4.33 0.17
CA ILE A 503 -11.97 -3.08 0.91
C ILE A 503 -13.12 -2.79 1.89
N PRO A 504 -14.41 -2.83 1.46
CA PRO A 504 -15.53 -2.54 2.36
C PRO A 504 -15.68 -3.57 3.50
N LEU A 505 -15.08 -4.75 3.36
CA LEU A 505 -15.20 -5.88 4.29
C LEU A 505 -14.13 -5.85 5.40
N ILE A 506 -13.14 -4.96 5.31
CA ILE A 506 -12.07 -4.87 6.31
C ILE A 506 -12.65 -4.31 7.62
N SER A 507 -12.58 -5.10 8.68
CA SER A 507 -12.97 -4.68 10.02
C SER A 507 -11.90 -3.77 10.62
N VAL A 508 -12.35 -2.62 11.12
CA VAL A 508 -11.55 -1.67 11.89
C VAL A 508 -12.43 -1.16 13.03
N HIS A 509 -11.99 -1.36 14.26
CA HIS A 509 -12.74 -1.00 15.47
C HIS A 509 -12.06 0.18 16.19
N GLU A 510 -12.85 0.89 16.99
CA GLU A 510 -12.31 1.88 17.91
C GLU A 510 -11.50 1.16 19.02
N GLY A 511 -10.35 1.70 19.37
CA GLY A 511 -9.43 1.06 20.32
C GLY A 511 -8.45 0.05 19.74
N GLU A 512 -8.47 -0.15 18.43
CA GLU A 512 -7.43 -0.87 17.70
C GLU A 512 -6.38 0.10 17.14
N LEU A 513 -5.10 -0.26 17.29
CA LEU A 513 -3.96 0.35 16.61
C LEU A 513 -3.34 -0.70 15.68
N PHE A 514 -3.37 -0.42 14.37
CA PHE A 514 -2.71 -1.28 13.37
C PHE A 514 -1.29 -0.79 13.16
N GLU A 515 -0.34 -1.70 13.25
CA GLU A 515 1.06 -1.47 12.95
C GLU A 515 1.43 -2.20 11.66
N CYS A 516 1.86 -1.46 10.65
CA CYS A 516 2.25 -1.98 9.35
C CYS A 516 3.74 -1.70 9.09
N ALA A 517 4.53 -2.76 8.92
CA ALA A 517 5.94 -2.69 8.56
C ALA A 517 6.14 -3.28 7.15
N PRO A 518 6.53 -2.48 6.13
CA PRO A 518 6.85 -2.99 4.81
C PRO A 518 8.00 -4.00 4.86
N THR A 519 7.84 -5.13 4.16
CA THR A 519 8.85 -6.17 3.99
C THR A 519 9.15 -6.38 2.51
N ALA A 520 10.15 -7.20 2.19
CA ALA A 520 10.56 -7.43 0.80
C ALA A 520 9.47 -8.07 -0.09
N TYR A 521 8.56 -8.84 0.50
CA TYR A 521 7.50 -9.58 -0.21
C TYR A 521 6.08 -9.14 0.18
N GLY A 522 5.94 -8.09 0.99
CA GLY A 522 4.62 -7.66 1.46
C GLY A 522 4.69 -6.65 2.59
N VAL A 523 3.72 -6.71 3.50
CA VAL A 523 3.65 -5.85 4.68
C VAL A 523 3.28 -6.73 5.88
N LYS A 524 4.12 -6.71 6.92
CA LYS A 524 3.78 -7.31 8.22
C LYS A 524 2.78 -6.39 8.92
N THR A 525 1.61 -6.91 9.27
CA THR A 525 0.59 -6.16 10.02
C THR A 525 0.42 -6.79 11.40
N ILE A 526 0.50 -5.97 12.45
CA ILE A 526 0.21 -6.35 13.84
C ILE A 526 -0.96 -5.51 14.31
N ARG A 527 -1.94 -6.13 14.98
CA ARG A 527 -3.07 -5.44 15.60
C ARG A 527 -2.84 -5.36 17.09
N HIS A 528 -2.95 -4.16 17.63
CA HIS A 528 -2.86 -3.88 19.05
C HIS A 528 -4.21 -3.39 19.55
N GLU A 529 -4.69 -3.96 20.64
CA GLU A 529 -5.91 -3.51 21.33
C GLU A 529 -5.46 -2.75 22.58
N PHE A 530 -5.82 -1.47 22.66
CA PHE A 530 -5.34 -0.57 23.73
C PHE A 530 -6.46 0.15 24.47
N TRP A 531 -7.69 0.06 23.96
CA TRP A 531 -8.87 0.73 24.49
C TRP A 531 -10.11 -0.10 24.22
N ASP A 532 -11.00 -0.20 25.20
CA ASP A 532 -12.29 -0.87 25.08
C ASP A 532 -13.42 0.17 25.21
N PRO A 533 -14.04 0.59 24.10
CA PRO A 533 -15.03 1.66 24.13
C PRO A 533 -16.30 1.25 24.88
N ILE A 534 -16.63 -0.04 25.00
CA ILE A 534 -17.84 -0.49 25.71
C ILE A 534 -17.57 -0.38 27.21
N ARG A 535 -16.48 -0.99 27.67
CA ARG A 535 -16.09 -0.95 29.07
C ARG A 535 -15.92 0.48 29.58
N GLU A 536 -15.26 1.33 28.81
CA GLU A 536 -14.99 2.71 29.21
C GLU A 536 -16.28 3.55 29.29
N ARG A 537 -17.30 3.27 28.44
CA ARG A 537 -18.64 3.88 28.56
C ARG A 537 -19.33 3.45 29.85
N GLU A 538 -19.33 2.14 30.15
CA GLU A 538 -19.94 1.62 31.38
C GLU A 538 -19.27 2.19 32.64
N GLU A 539 -17.94 2.30 32.64
CA GLU A 539 -17.19 2.90 33.75
C GLU A 539 -17.49 4.40 33.90
N ARG A 540 -17.56 5.15 32.80
CA ARG A 540 -17.96 6.56 32.82
C ARG A 540 -19.36 6.74 33.39
N ASP A 541 -20.33 5.95 32.95
CA ASP A 541 -21.71 6.06 33.38
C ASP A 541 -21.83 5.71 34.88
N LYS A 542 -21.11 4.70 35.37
CA LYS A 542 -21.00 4.41 36.81
C LYS A 542 -20.45 5.60 37.61
N ARG A 543 -19.38 6.24 37.14
CA ARG A 543 -18.78 7.42 37.81
C ARG A 543 -19.74 8.61 37.82
N PHE A 544 -20.54 8.80 36.78
CA PHE A 544 -21.55 9.84 36.72
C PHE A 544 -22.62 9.64 37.80
N PHE A 545 -23.21 8.44 37.88
CA PHE A 545 -24.23 8.13 38.89
C PHE A 545 -23.68 8.17 40.32
N GLN A 546 -22.42 7.77 40.53
CA GLN A 546 -21.77 7.90 41.84
C GLN A 546 -21.63 9.35 42.27
N ARG A 547 -21.20 10.25 41.37
CA ARG A 547 -21.10 11.68 41.68
C ARG A 547 -22.45 12.32 41.94
N GLU A 548 -23.49 11.97 41.18
CA GLU A 548 -24.84 12.46 41.49
C GLU A 548 -25.33 12.01 42.87
N GLN A 549 -24.98 10.80 43.30
CA GLN A 549 -25.28 10.32 44.65
C GLN A 549 -24.48 11.09 45.70
N GLU A 550 -23.17 11.27 45.51
CA GLU A 550 -22.31 12.05 46.41
C GLU A 550 -22.76 13.52 46.53
N ASP A 551 -23.12 14.15 45.40
CA ASP A 551 -23.61 15.53 45.37
C ASP A 551 -24.97 15.65 46.07
N ALA A 552 -25.87 14.68 45.87
CA ALA A 552 -27.17 14.63 46.54
C ALA A 552 -27.04 14.37 48.05
N GLU A 553 -26.10 13.52 48.47
CA GLU A 553 -25.78 13.28 49.87
C GLU A 553 -25.18 14.54 50.52
N ALA A 554 -24.25 15.21 49.85
CA ALA A 554 -23.67 16.47 50.32
C ALA A 554 -24.71 17.59 50.44
N GLU A 555 -25.66 17.68 49.49
CA GLU A 555 -26.76 18.64 49.56
C GLU A 555 -27.71 18.33 50.73
N ALA A 556 -28.01 17.05 50.96
CA ALA A 556 -28.83 16.62 52.09
C ALA A 556 -28.15 16.90 53.45
N GLU A 557 -26.84 16.66 53.56
CA GLU A 557 -26.05 16.98 54.75
C GLU A 557 -26.02 18.50 55.02
N ALA A 558 -25.81 19.32 53.98
CA ALA A 558 -25.83 20.77 54.10
C ALA A 558 -27.22 21.29 54.53
N GLN A 559 -28.31 20.74 53.99
CA GLN A 559 -29.67 21.09 54.40
C GLN A 559 -29.95 20.68 55.85
N HIS A 560 -29.46 19.51 56.28
CA HIS A 560 -29.59 19.05 57.66
C HIS A 560 -28.79 19.93 58.63
N GLU A 561 -27.59 20.37 58.25
CA GLU A 561 -26.77 21.28 59.04
C GLU A 561 -27.44 22.66 59.19
N ILE A 562 -27.98 23.22 58.11
CA ILE A 562 -28.76 24.47 58.12
C ILE A 562 -30.00 24.35 59.03
N ALA A 563 -30.76 23.25 58.93
CA ALA A 563 -31.92 23.01 59.78
C ALA A 563 -31.54 22.89 61.27
N SER A 564 -30.42 22.24 61.56
CA SER A 564 -29.91 22.11 62.93
C SER A 564 -29.45 23.44 63.54
N LEU A 565 -28.86 24.33 62.72
CA LEU A 565 -28.47 25.68 63.13
C LEU A 565 -29.68 26.57 63.37
N SER A 566 -30.71 26.50 62.51
CA SER A 566 -31.97 27.21 62.71
C SER A 566 -32.65 26.80 64.03
N THR A 567 -32.71 25.49 64.31
CA THR A 567 -33.33 24.97 65.55
C THR A 567 -32.57 25.41 66.81
N LYS A 568 -31.23 25.52 66.74
CA LYS A 568 -30.40 26.05 67.82
C LYS A 568 -30.58 27.56 68.02
N MET A 569 -30.79 28.33 66.95
CA MET A 569 -31.08 29.77 67.05
C MET A 569 -32.45 30.03 67.67
N ASP A 570 -33.47 29.24 67.33
CA ASP A 570 -34.82 29.34 67.92
C ASP A 570 -34.82 29.00 69.43
N ALA A 571 -33.98 28.05 69.84
CA ALA A 571 -33.79 27.69 71.25
C ALA A 571 -33.04 28.75 72.08
N VAL A 572 -32.23 29.61 71.44
CA VAL A 572 -31.54 30.73 72.10
C VAL A 572 -32.43 31.98 72.17
N GLY A 573 -33.39 32.14 71.26
CA GLY A 573 -34.37 33.24 71.27
C GLY A 573 -35.52 33.07 72.28
N THR A 574 -35.61 31.92 72.96
CA THR A 574 -36.67 31.60 73.93
C THR A 574 -36.16 31.44 75.38
N ALA A 575 -34.91 31.84 75.65
CA ALA A 575 -34.31 31.86 76.99
C ALA A 575 -34.25 33.25 77.62
#